data_AF-A0A8B8LKK0-F1
#
_entry.id   AF-A0A8B8LKK0-F1
#
_cell.length_a   1.000
_cell.length_b   1.000
_cell.length_c   1.000
_cell.angle_alpha   90.00
_cell.angle_beta   90.00
_cell.angle_gamma   90.00
#
_symmetry.space_group_name_H-M   'P 1'
#
loop_
_entity.id
_entity.type
_entity.pdbx_description
1 polymer ?
#
loop_
_entity_poly.entity_id
_entity_poly.type
_entity_poly.pdbx_seq_one_letter_code
_entity_poly.pdbx_strand_id
1 'polypeptide(L)'
;MASLATPAHVSNLHCPTWKTKRVRCALSPPTWREGRRVVSLSLVLSHFLLIPNRDAAHASILDKYVKRKKLDPLEAYVPAVILTQFQIKDLEKTLEADEPQFALCRSLLRSGPAASLRINIRAVAQYASDSGYGKTAFNNVDECLRSLEELDSLLLNASRNDPEASVKSMKTKINSALNALDSLLQTVPSDVLSKGKAIADSYREPEHVETGSLDPELKQLESIL
;
A
#
# COMPACT_ATOMS: atom_id res chain seq x y z
N MET A 1 -46.28 -35.33 -39.93
CA MET A 1 -46.46 -36.75 -39.57
C MET A 1 -45.12 -37.43 -39.86
N ALA A 2 -44.38 -38.11 -38.99
CA ALA A 2 -44.38 -38.44 -37.55
C ALA A 2 -42.86 -38.57 -37.20
N SER A 3 -42.31 -37.96 -36.15
CA SER A 3 -42.30 -38.30 -34.71
C SER A 3 -41.75 -39.69 -34.33
N LEU A 4 -40.97 -39.70 -33.24
CA LEU A 4 -40.36 -40.78 -32.43
C LEU A 4 -38.93 -41.18 -32.80
N ALA A 5 -38.01 -41.53 -31.89
CA ALA A 5 -37.72 -41.23 -30.48
C ALA A 5 -36.46 -42.05 -30.13
N THR A 6 -35.65 -41.53 -29.21
CA THR A 6 -34.48 -42.10 -28.49
C THR A 6 -34.69 -43.53 -27.93
N PRO A 7 -33.62 -44.30 -27.58
CA PRO A 7 -32.94 -44.09 -26.29
C PRO A 7 -31.41 -44.28 -26.24
N ALA A 8 -30.88 -43.79 -25.12
CA ALA A 8 -29.49 -43.72 -24.69
C ALA A 8 -28.88 -45.08 -24.28
N HIS A 9 -27.55 -45.17 -24.34
CA HIS A 9 -26.78 -46.09 -23.49
C HIS A 9 -25.56 -45.37 -22.90
N VAL A 10 -25.49 -45.42 -21.57
CA VAL A 10 -24.50 -44.79 -20.70
C VAL A 10 -23.45 -45.84 -20.34
N SER A 11 -22.17 -45.49 -20.40
CA SER A 11 -21.07 -46.31 -19.84
C SER A 11 -20.51 -45.63 -18.61
N ASN A 12 -20.65 -46.31 -17.47
CA ASN A 12 -20.21 -45.91 -16.14
C ASN A 12 -18.68 -46.02 -16.00
N LEU A 13 -18.03 -44.95 -15.53
CA LEU A 13 -16.70 -45.01 -14.92
C LEU A 13 -16.74 -44.30 -13.56
N HIS A 14 -16.35 -45.06 -12.55
CA HIS A 14 -16.42 -44.76 -11.12
C HIS A 14 -15.47 -43.62 -10.71
N CYS A 15 -15.99 -42.64 -9.96
CA CYS A 15 -15.21 -41.69 -9.16
C CYS A 15 -14.96 -42.24 -7.74
N PRO A 16 -13.83 -41.95 -7.07
CA PRO A 16 -13.78 -41.91 -5.63
C PRO A 16 -14.08 -40.47 -5.14
N THR A 17 -15.22 -40.31 -4.47
CA THR A 17 -15.64 -39.05 -3.84
C THR A 17 -15.19 -39.01 -2.38
N TRP A 18 -14.39 -37.99 -2.02
CA TRP A 18 -14.07 -37.70 -0.63
C TRP A 18 -15.26 -36.99 0.03
N LYS A 19 -15.84 -37.63 1.05
CA LYS A 19 -16.95 -37.10 1.85
C LYS A 19 -16.41 -36.26 3.01
N THR A 20 -16.59 -34.94 2.94
CA THR A 20 -16.51 -34.04 4.10
C THR A 20 -17.87 -34.02 4.81
N LYS A 21 -17.93 -34.60 6.02
CA LYS A 21 -19.12 -34.49 6.88
C LYS A 21 -19.01 -33.25 7.77
N ARG A 22 -19.97 -32.34 7.60
CA ARG A 22 -20.29 -31.25 8.53
C ARG A 22 -21.29 -31.78 9.57
N VAL A 23 -21.02 -31.63 10.86
CA VAL A 23 -21.99 -31.88 11.94
C VAL A 23 -21.98 -30.69 12.90
N ARG A 24 -23.18 -30.21 13.26
CA ARG A 24 -23.45 -29.14 14.22
C ARG A 24 -24.47 -29.66 15.24
N CYS A 25 -24.33 -29.15 16.47
CA CYS A 25 -25.32 -29.00 17.57
C CYS A 25 -25.14 -29.89 18.83
N ALA A 26 -24.59 -29.23 19.87
CA ALA A 26 -25.02 -29.07 21.28
C ALA A 26 -25.58 -30.22 22.14
N LEU A 27 -24.99 -30.41 23.34
CA LEU A 27 -25.57 -30.21 24.71
C LEU A 27 -24.65 -30.82 25.81
N SER A 28 -24.45 -30.08 26.91
CA SER A 28 -23.58 -30.32 28.09
C SER A 28 -24.14 -31.39 29.07
N PRO A 29 -23.58 -31.63 30.30
CA PRO A 29 -22.20 -31.55 30.85
C PRO A 29 -21.79 -32.87 31.61
N PRO A 30 -20.54 -33.04 32.10
CA PRO A 30 -20.27 -34.02 33.15
C PRO A 30 -20.22 -33.39 34.55
N THR A 31 -20.92 -34.09 35.44
CA THR A 31 -21.07 -33.93 36.88
C THR A 31 -19.76 -34.06 37.65
N TRP A 32 -19.42 -33.11 38.52
CA TRP A 32 -18.47 -33.34 39.61
C TRP A 32 -19.04 -32.80 40.93
N ARG A 33 -19.10 -33.70 41.92
CA ARG A 33 -19.54 -33.44 43.28
C ARG A 33 -18.49 -32.64 44.06
N GLU A 34 -18.98 -31.64 44.77
CA GLU A 34 -18.74 -31.30 46.18
C GLU A 34 -17.35 -31.54 46.80
N GLY A 35 -16.71 -30.46 47.27
CA GLY A 35 -15.53 -30.57 48.12
C GLY A 35 -14.87 -29.28 48.59
N ARG A 36 -15.52 -28.57 49.53
CA ARG A 36 -14.92 -27.75 50.63
C ARG A 36 -14.34 -26.36 50.30
N ARG A 37 -15.08 -25.35 50.77
CA ARG A 37 -14.68 -24.07 51.40
C ARG A 37 -13.26 -23.56 51.13
N VAL A 38 -13.16 -22.43 50.43
CA VAL A 38 -12.08 -21.45 50.65
C VAL A 38 -12.63 -20.03 50.54
N VAL A 39 -12.28 -19.25 51.55
CA VAL A 39 -12.79 -17.92 51.91
C VAL A 39 -12.30 -16.88 50.89
N SER A 40 -13.21 -16.01 50.44
CA SER A 40 -12.90 -14.84 49.64
C SER A 40 -12.05 -13.84 50.46
N LEU A 41 -10.77 -13.76 50.14
CA LEU A 41 -9.85 -12.71 50.59
C LEU A 41 -9.38 -11.94 49.35
N SER A 42 -10.25 -11.11 48.77
CA SER A 42 -9.86 -10.19 47.69
C SER A 42 -10.50 -8.81 47.86
N LEU A 43 -10.31 -8.20 49.03
CA LEU A 43 -10.76 -6.82 49.27
C LEU A 43 -9.72 -5.91 49.94
N VAL A 44 -8.42 -6.19 49.79
CA VAL A 44 -7.37 -5.34 50.39
C VAL A 44 -6.30 -4.88 49.38
N LEU A 45 -6.46 -5.14 48.07
CA LEU A 45 -5.56 -4.60 47.04
C LEU A 45 -6.13 -3.37 46.30
N SER A 46 -7.16 -2.71 46.84
CA SER A 46 -7.83 -1.56 46.20
C SER A 46 -7.36 -0.19 46.72
N HIS A 47 -6.63 -0.13 47.84
CA HIS A 47 -6.31 1.14 48.51
C HIS A 47 -4.92 1.71 48.24
N PHE A 48 -4.10 1.08 47.41
CA PHE A 48 -2.76 1.60 47.06
C PHE A 48 -2.66 2.31 45.69
N LEU A 49 -3.78 2.49 44.97
CA LEU A 49 -3.76 3.08 43.61
C LEU A 49 -4.46 4.44 43.48
N LEU A 50 -4.79 5.12 44.58
CA LEU A 50 -5.55 6.38 44.54
C LEU A 50 -4.89 7.51 45.34
N ILE A 51 -3.62 7.81 45.05
CA ILE A 51 -3.12 9.20 45.12
C ILE A 51 -2.07 9.41 44.02
N PRO A 52 -2.42 10.06 42.89
CA PRO A 52 -1.45 10.79 42.11
C PRO A 52 -1.58 12.28 42.43
N ASN A 53 -0.57 12.82 43.11
CA ASN A 53 -0.25 14.24 42.98
C ASN A 53 -0.03 14.50 41.48
N ARG A 54 -0.96 15.26 40.88
CA ARG A 54 -0.71 15.99 39.64
C ARG A 54 0.40 16.96 39.96
N ASP A 55 1.61 16.67 39.51
CA ASP A 55 2.68 17.61 39.15
C ASP A 55 4.00 16.85 39.00
N ALA A 56 4.09 16.03 37.96
CA ALA A 56 5.37 15.58 37.42
C ALA A 56 5.16 15.17 35.96
N ALA A 57 5.90 15.84 35.10
CA ALA A 57 5.93 15.66 33.66
C ALA A 57 5.88 14.18 33.23
N HIS A 58 4.91 13.86 32.37
CA HIS A 58 4.81 12.61 31.64
C HIS A 58 5.96 12.47 30.63
N ALA A 59 7.16 12.16 31.11
CA ALA A 59 8.14 11.44 30.31
C ALA A 59 7.91 9.94 30.58
N SER A 60 7.42 9.21 29.58
CA SER A 60 7.19 7.76 29.69
C SER A 60 8.48 7.04 30.06
N ILE A 61 8.44 6.20 31.09
CA ILE A 61 9.61 5.43 31.61
C ILE A 61 10.17 4.48 30.53
N LEU A 62 9.35 4.16 29.53
CA LEU A 62 9.72 3.34 28.37
C LEU A 62 10.35 4.14 27.22
N ASP A 63 10.32 5.47 27.27
CA ASP A 63 10.90 6.35 26.24
C ASP A 63 12.43 6.21 26.18
N LYS A 64 13.07 5.86 27.30
CA LYS A 64 14.52 5.58 27.36
C LYS A 64 14.93 4.25 26.74
N TYR A 65 14.02 3.29 26.60
CA TYR A 65 14.33 1.91 26.17
C TYR A 65 13.84 1.59 24.75
N VAL A 66 12.91 2.37 24.21
CA VAL A 66 12.56 2.32 22.79
C VAL A 66 13.36 3.40 22.08
N LYS A 67 14.57 3.07 21.64
CA LYS A 67 15.33 3.93 20.72
C LYS A 67 14.55 4.00 19.41
N ARG A 68 13.57 4.91 19.32
CA ARG A 68 12.79 5.12 18.10
C ARG A 68 13.79 5.38 16.99
N LYS A 69 13.72 4.58 15.91
CA LYS A 69 14.43 4.91 14.69
C LYS A 69 13.92 6.29 14.27
N LYS A 70 14.80 7.29 14.35
CA LYS A 70 14.49 8.61 13.82
C LYS A 70 14.31 8.44 12.31
N LEU A 71 13.30 9.11 11.76
CA LEU A 71 13.16 9.23 10.32
C LEU A 71 14.42 9.88 9.74
N ASP A 72 14.73 9.54 8.50
CA ASP A 72 15.73 10.26 7.73
C ASP A 72 15.26 11.70 7.52
N PRO A 73 16.15 12.67 7.27
CA PRO A 73 15.75 14.05 7.00
C PRO A 73 14.67 14.12 5.90
N LEU A 74 13.78 15.10 6.00
CA LEU A 74 12.63 15.28 5.09
C LEU A 74 13.07 15.35 3.61
N GLU A 75 14.23 15.94 3.36
CA GLU A 75 14.91 16.04 2.06
C GLU A 75 15.14 14.69 1.38
N ALA A 76 15.23 13.59 2.14
CA ALA A 76 15.41 12.25 1.59
C ALA A 76 14.11 11.70 0.98
N TYR A 77 12.95 12.13 1.47
CA TYR A 77 11.65 11.57 1.05
C TYR A 77 10.98 12.37 -0.06
N VAL A 78 11.13 13.71 -0.06
CA VAL A 78 10.44 14.60 -1.00
C VAL A 78 10.76 14.29 -2.48
N PRO A 79 12.04 14.09 -2.89
CA PRO A 79 12.33 13.74 -4.28
C PRO A 79 11.64 12.44 -4.71
N ALA A 80 11.62 11.42 -3.86
CA ALA A 80 11.00 10.13 -4.17
C ALA A 80 9.48 10.25 -4.38
N VAL A 81 8.81 11.13 -3.63
CA VAL A 81 7.38 11.44 -3.83
C VAL A 81 7.16 12.12 -5.19
N ILE A 82 7.98 13.10 -5.55
CA ILE A 82 7.89 13.82 -6.84
C ILE A 82 8.17 12.87 -8.01
N LEU A 83 9.18 12.01 -7.91
CA LEU A 83 9.46 10.98 -8.92
C LEU A 83 8.28 10.04 -9.12
N THR A 84 7.57 9.70 -8.04
CA THR A 84 6.36 8.89 -8.16
C THR A 84 5.23 9.65 -8.87
N GLN A 85 5.10 10.96 -8.68
CA GLN A 85 4.15 11.77 -9.46
C GLN A 85 4.48 11.73 -10.96
N PHE A 86 5.76 11.80 -11.34
CA PHE A 86 6.17 11.65 -12.74
C PHE A 86 5.79 10.27 -13.28
N GLN A 87 6.09 9.21 -12.54
CA GLN A 87 5.75 7.84 -12.92
C GLN A 87 4.23 7.64 -13.10
N ILE A 88 3.40 8.20 -12.22
CA ILE A 88 1.93 8.16 -12.32
C ILE A 88 1.42 9.00 -13.51
N LYS A 89 2.07 10.11 -13.83
CA LYS A 89 1.73 10.92 -15.02
C LYS A 89 2.10 10.21 -16.32
N ASP A 90 3.22 9.50 -16.37
CA ASP A 90 3.61 8.73 -17.55
C ASP A 90 2.73 7.48 -17.74
N LEU A 91 2.24 6.91 -16.64
CA LEU A 91 1.19 5.91 -16.66
C LEU A 91 -0.10 6.44 -17.31
N GLU A 92 -0.52 7.67 -16.99
CA GLU A 92 -1.70 8.28 -17.59
C GLU A 92 -1.60 8.34 -19.12
N LYS A 93 -0.44 8.77 -19.64
CA LYS A 93 -0.16 8.83 -21.09
C LYS A 93 -0.24 7.44 -21.74
N THR A 94 0.23 6.41 -21.04
CA THR A 94 0.19 5.02 -21.53
C THR A 94 -1.24 4.50 -21.70
N LEU A 95 -2.18 5.02 -20.90
CA LEU A 95 -3.60 4.70 -21.03
C LEU A 95 -4.31 5.43 -22.17
N GLU A 96 -3.65 6.42 -22.81
CA GLU A 96 -4.22 7.16 -23.95
C GLU A 96 -3.93 6.49 -25.30
N ALA A 97 -3.07 5.47 -25.32
CA ALA A 97 -2.78 4.69 -26.53
C ALA A 97 -4.02 3.93 -27.02
N ASP A 98 -4.09 3.68 -28.34
CA ASP A 98 -5.19 2.94 -28.98
C ASP A 98 -5.39 1.54 -28.36
N GLU A 99 -4.30 0.92 -27.90
CA GLU A 99 -4.32 -0.35 -27.17
C GLU A 99 -3.59 -0.21 -25.82
N PRO A 100 -4.31 0.10 -24.73
CA PRO A 100 -3.71 0.32 -23.43
C PRO A 100 -3.15 -0.98 -22.82
N GLN A 101 -1.86 -0.97 -22.48
CA GLN A 101 -1.18 -2.11 -21.87
C GLN A 101 -1.41 -2.17 -20.35
N PHE A 102 -2.59 -2.64 -19.93
CA PHE A 102 -2.99 -2.65 -18.52
C PHE A 102 -2.06 -3.46 -17.59
N ALA A 103 -1.44 -4.53 -18.09
CA ALA A 103 -0.48 -5.32 -17.32
C ALA A 103 0.82 -4.54 -17.05
N LEU A 104 1.33 -3.79 -18.04
CA LEU A 104 2.48 -2.90 -17.88
C LEU A 104 2.17 -1.79 -16.88
N CYS A 105 0.99 -1.18 -17.01
CA CYS A 105 0.47 -0.18 -16.09
C CYS A 105 0.52 -0.66 -14.62
N ARG A 106 0.08 -1.90 -14.35
CA ARG A 106 0.16 -2.53 -13.02
C ARG A 106 1.57 -2.79 -12.54
N SER A 107 2.48 -3.14 -13.46
CA SER A 107 3.89 -3.36 -13.15
C SER A 107 4.55 -2.05 -12.72
N LEU A 108 4.24 -0.94 -13.40
CA LEU A 108 4.74 0.40 -13.06
C LEU A 108 4.30 0.79 -11.65
N LEU A 109 3.03 0.59 -11.27
CA LEU A 109 2.55 0.89 -9.91
C LEU A 109 3.26 0.09 -8.78
N ARG A 110 3.97 -0.99 -9.11
CA ARG A 110 4.66 -1.86 -8.14
C ARG A 110 6.19 -1.79 -8.20
N SER A 111 6.74 -0.98 -9.09
CA SER A 111 8.18 -0.90 -9.35
C SER A 111 8.67 0.56 -9.33
N GLY A 112 9.99 0.75 -9.35
CA GLY A 112 10.59 2.07 -9.35
C GLY A 112 10.22 2.90 -8.10
N PRO A 113 10.08 4.23 -8.25
CA PRO A 113 9.69 5.12 -7.15
C PRO A 113 8.40 4.70 -6.43
N ALA A 114 7.39 4.25 -7.18
CA ALA A 114 6.09 3.83 -6.67
C ALA A 114 6.17 2.68 -5.64
N ALA A 115 7.15 1.77 -5.79
CA ALA A 115 7.34 0.65 -4.86
C ALA A 115 7.61 1.09 -3.42
N SER A 116 8.25 2.26 -3.25
CA SER A 116 8.59 2.83 -1.94
C SER A 116 7.61 3.92 -1.48
N LEU A 117 6.63 4.29 -2.32
CA LEU A 117 5.76 5.45 -2.12
C LEU A 117 5.12 5.49 -0.74
N ARG A 118 4.52 4.38 -0.30
CA ARG A 118 3.80 4.29 0.98
C ARG A 118 4.66 4.71 2.18
N ILE A 119 5.94 4.33 2.16
CA ILE A 119 6.87 4.67 3.24
C ILE A 119 7.21 6.16 3.15
N ASN A 120 7.54 6.65 1.94
CA ASN A 120 7.93 8.04 1.71
C ASN A 120 6.81 9.03 2.09
N ILE A 121 5.57 8.81 1.61
CA ILE A 121 4.45 9.73 1.89
C ILE A 121 4.05 9.74 3.36
N ARG A 122 4.22 8.61 4.07
CA ARG A 122 3.98 8.54 5.52
C ARG A 122 5.04 9.29 6.30
N ALA A 123 6.30 9.22 5.87
CA ALA A 123 7.37 10.01 6.46
C ALA A 123 7.12 11.51 6.25
N VAL A 124 6.76 11.93 5.04
CA VAL A 124 6.37 13.33 4.74
C VAL A 124 5.19 13.77 5.61
N ALA A 125 4.14 12.94 5.74
CA ALA A 125 3.00 13.27 6.59
C ALA A 125 3.36 13.38 8.08
N GLN A 126 4.31 12.58 8.57
CA GLN A 126 4.82 12.71 9.93
C GLN A 126 5.52 14.06 10.15
N TYR A 127 6.40 14.47 9.24
CA TYR A 127 7.05 15.78 9.29
C TYR A 127 6.04 16.94 9.22
N ALA A 128 5.04 16.81 8.35
CA ALA A 128 3.94 17.77 8.26
C ALA A 128 3.12 17.82 9.56
N SER A 129 2.91 16.67 10.21
CA SER A 129 2.24 16.59 11.52
C SER A 129 2.99 17.34 12.60
N ASP A 130 4.30 17.19 12.66
CA ASP A 130 5.15 17.91 13.61
C ASP A 130 5.11 19.43 13.38
N SER A 131 4.77 19.85 12.16
CA SER A 131 4.58 21.25 11.75
C SER A 131 3.12 21.75 11.86
N GLY A 132 2.20 20.97 12.42
CA GLY A 132 0.80 21.35 12.65
C GLY A 132 -0.20 20.97 11.54
N TYR A 133 0.25 20.31 10.47
CA TYR A 133 -0.60 19.91 9.32
C TYR A 133 -1.08 18.46 9.38
N GLY A 134 -0.98 17.79 10.55
CA GLY A 134 -1.12 16.33 10.66
C GLY A 134 -2.43 15.77 10.11
N LYS A 135 -3.57 16.36 10.47
CA LYS A 135 -4.88 15.90 9.97
C LYS A 135 -4.96 15.96 8.44
N THR A 136 -4.58 17.07 7.85
CA THR A 136 -4.60 17.25 6.39
C THR A 136 -3.62 16.30 5.70
N ALA A 137 -2.39 16.20 6.22
CA ALA A 137 -1.35 15.36 5.63
C ALA A 137 -1.72 13.87 5.64
N PHE A 138 -2.21 13.34 6.76
CA PHE A 138 -2.63 11.93 6.83
C PHE A 138 -3.89 11.65 5.99
N ASN A 139 -4.85 12.58 5.93
CA ASN A 139 -5.99 12.44 5.03
C ASN A 139 -5.56 12.35 3.56
N ASN A 140 -4.61 13.19 3.14
CA ASN A 140 -4.06 13.14 1.78
C ASN A 140 -3.34 11.81 1.51
N VAL A 141 -2.61 11.28 2.49
CA VAL A 141 -1.98 9.94 2.37
C VAL A 141 -3.04 8.86 2.17
N ASP A 142 -4.10 8.86 2.97
CA ASP A 142 -5.16 7.87 2.88
C ASP A 142 -5.92 7.96 1.55
N GLU A 143 -6.21 9.16 1.07
CA GLU A 143 -6.85 9.40 -0.22
C GLU A 143 -5.97 8.94 -1.39
N CYS A 144 -4.66 9.21 -1.33
CA CYS A 144 -3.69 8.76 -2.32
C CYS A 144 -3.65 7.23 -2.40
N LEU A 145 -3.44 6.56 -1.26
CA LEU A 145 -3.33 5.10 -1.21
C LEU A 145 -4.63 4.41 -1.64
N ARG A 146 -5.78 4.91 -1.20
CA ARG A 146 -7.08 4.39 -1.64
C ARG A 146 -7.27 4.53 -3.14
N SER A 147 -6.93 5.70 -3.70
CA SER A 147 -7.04 5.93 -5.14
C SER A 147 -6.13 5.00 -5.95
N LEU A 148 -4.92 4.73 -5.48
CA LEU A 148 -3.98 3.79 -6.13
C LEU A 148 -4.42 2.33 -6.01
N GLU A 149 -5.01 1.92 -4.89
CA GLU A 149 -5.58 0.58 -4.71
C GLU A 149 -6.79 0.34 -5.64
N GLU A 150 -7.65 1.35 -5.76
CA GLU A 150 -8.80 1.33 -6.69
C GLU A 150 -8.33 1.32 -8.14
N LEU A 151 -7.31 2.12 -8.49
CA LEU A 151 -6.68 2.11 -9.81
C LEU A 151 -6.09 0.73 -10.13
N ASP A 152 -5.36 0.11 -9.20
CA ASP A 152 -4.80 -1.22 -9.40
C ASP A 152 -5.88 -2.28 -9.69
N SER A 153 -6.99 -2.19 -8.96
CA SER A 153 -8.15 -3.07 -9.14
C SER A 153 -8.78 -2.88 -10.52
N LEU A 154 -8.98 -1.63 -10.95
CA LEU A 154 -9.47 -1.31 -12.29
C LEU A 154 -8.53 -1.87 -13.38
N LEU A 155 -7.23 -1.69 -13.23
CA LEU A 155 -6.25 -2.22 -14.18
C LEU A 155 -6.26 -3.76 -14.22
N LEU A 156 -6.50 -4.44 -13.09
CA LEU A 156 -6.64 -5.90 -13.05
C LEU A 156 -7.84 -6.35 -13.87
N ASN A 157 -8.98 -5.72 -13.62
CA ASN A 157 -10.24 -6.09 -14.24
C ASN A 157 -10.18 -5.81 -15.75
N ALA A 158 -9.62 -4.67 -16.15
CA ALA A 158 -9.40 -4.35 -17.55
C ALA A 158 -8.44 -5.33 -18.23
N SER A 159 -7.36 -5.78 -17.56
CA SER A 159 -6.48 -6.82 -18.09
C SER A 159 -7.18 -8.17 -18.31
N ARG A 160 -8.34 -8.37 -17.67
CA ARG A 160 -9.20 -9.56 -17.81
C ARG A 160 -10.38 -9.33 -18.77
N ASN A 161 -10.38 -8.23 -19.52
CA ASN A 161 -11.44 -7.83 -20.45
C ASN A 161 -12.81 -7.60 -19.77
N ASP A 162 -12.81 -7.12 -18.53
CA ASP A 162 -14.03 -6.72 -17.83
C ASP A 162 -14.59 -5.40 -18.42
N PRO A 163 -15.83 -5.38 -18.93
CA PRO A 163 -16.43 -4.19 -19.53
C PRO A 163 -16.73 -3.06 -18.52
N GLU A 164 -16.77 -3.33 -17.21
CA GLU A 164 -16.98 -2.30 -16.18
C GLU A 164 -15.71 -1.45 -15.95
N ALA A 165 -14.54 -1.99 -16.31
CA ALA A 165 -13.26 -1.35 -16.11
C ALA A 165 -12.91 -0.36 -17.24
N SER A 166 -13.44 0.86 -17.15
CA SER A 166 -13.19 1.90 -18.15
C SER A 166 -11.85 2.65 -17.97
N VAL A 167 -11.21 3.07 -19.07
CA VAL A 167 -10.05 3.98 -19.03
C VAL A 167 -10.41 5.31 -18.32
N LYS A 168 -11.65 5.78 -18.47
CA LYS A 168 -12.14 7.00 -17.83
C LYS A 168 -12.09 6.91 -16.30
N SER A 169 -12.54 5.79 -15.71
CA SER A 169 -12.46 5.58 -14.27
C SER A 169 -11.00 5.48 -13.80
N MET A 170 -10.11 4.85 -14.58
CA MET A 170 -8.67 4.81 -14.27
C MET A 170 -8.05 6.21 -14.24
N LYS A 171 -8.29 7.04 -15.26
CA LYS A 171 -7.82 8.43 -15.30
C LYS A 171 -8.35 9.25 -14.11
N THR A 172 -9.59 9.00 -13.70
CA THR A 172 -10.16 9.66 -12.53
C THR A 172 -9.39 9.31 -11.26
N LYS A 173 -9.03 8.04 -11.07
CA LYS A 173 -8.23 7.59 -9.92
C LYS A 173 -6.77 8.06 -9.96
N ILE A 174 -6.18 8.14 -11.15
CA ILE A 174 -4.86 8.77 -11.35
C ILE A 174 -4.90 10.24 -10.89
N ASN A 175 -5.88 11.01 -11.36
CA ASN A 175 -6.02 12.42 -10.99
C ASN A 175 -6.28 12.60 -9.49
N SER A 176 -7.12 11.77 -8.87
CA SER A 176 -7.30 11.77 -7.40
C SER A 176 -5.98 11.51 -6.66
N ALA A 177 -5.20 10.51 -7.09
CA ALA A 177 -3.90 10.21 -6.48
C ALA A 177 -2.91 11.36 -6.63
N LEU A 178 -2.80 11.97 -7.83
CA LEU A 178 -1.91 13.10 -8.09
C LEU A 178 -2.29 14.33 -7.27
N ASN A 179 -3.58 14.68 -7.20
CA ASN A 179 -4.08 15.80 -6.41
C ASN A 179 -3.80 15.61 -4.91
N ALA A 180 -3.96 14.39 -4.40
CA ALA A 180 -3.64 14.06 -3.02
C ALA A 180 -2.14 14.19 -2.73
N LEU A 181 -1.27 13.75 -3.65
CA LEU A 181 0.18 13.93 -3.55
C LEU A 181 0.58 15.41 -3.59
N ASP A 182 0.01 16.20 -4.50
CA ASP A 182 0.28 17.65 -4.57
C ASP A 182 -0.15 18.36 -3.29
N SER A 183 -1.33 18.02 -2.77
CA SER A 183 -1.84 18.57 -1.51
C SER A 183 -0.98 18.17 -0.31
N LEU A 184 -0.38 16.97 -0.32
CA LEU A 184 0.60 16.56 0.69
C LEU A 184 1.89 17.36 0.56
N LEU A 185 2.44 17.54 -0.65
CA LEU A 185 3.67 18.30 -0.87
C LEU A 185 3.54 19.79 -0.52
N GLN A 186 2.33 20.35 -0.58
CA GLN A 186 2.07 21.72 -0.10
C GLN A 186 2.25 21.90 1.42
N THR A 187 2.26 20.80 2.18
CA THR A 187 2.53 20.86 3.64
C THR A 187 4.02 20.92 3.98
N VAL A 188 4.89 20.72 2.99
CA VAL A 188 6.35 20.74 3.13
C VAL A 188 6.86 22.18 3.02
N PRO A 189 7.88 22.58 3.80
CA PRO A 189 8.57 23.87 3.64
C PRO A 189 9.02 24.12 2.19
N SER A 190 8.89 25.37 1.73
CA SER A 190 9.11 25.73 0.32
C SER A 190 10.55 25.55 -0.15
N ASP A 191 11.52 25.76 0.74
CA ASP A 191 12.95 25.54 0.52
C ASP A 191 13.23 24.05 0.26
N VAL A 192 12.71 23.16 1.11
CA VAL A 192 12.84 21.71 0.95
C VAL A 192 12.12 21.23 -0.30
N LEU A 193 10.92 21.75 -0.59
CA LEU A 193 10.16 21.42 -1.79
C LEU A 193 10.91 21.84 -3.07
N SER A 194 11.49 23.04 -3.10
CA SER A 194 12.24 23.53 -4.26
C SER A 194 13.50 22.70 -4.53
N LYS A 195 14.25 22.35 -3.48
CA LYS A 195 15.40 21.44 -3.57
C LYS A 195 14.97 20.04 -4.03
N GLY A 196 13.87 19.53 -3.49
CA GLY A 196 13.33 18.23 -3.86
C GLY A 196 12.92 18.16 -5.33
N LYS A 197 12.31 19.24 -5.86
CA LYS A 197 12.00 19.38 -7.28
C LYS A 197 13.26 19.35 -8.13
N ALA A 198 14.27 20.17 -7.80
CA ALA A 198 15.53 20.19 -8.54
C ALA A 198 16.21 18.81 -8.61
N ILE A 199 16.20 18.06 -7.49
CA ILE A 199 16.72 16.69 -7.45
C ILE A 199 15.88 15.77 -8.35
N ALA A 200 14.55 15.78 -8.21
CA ALA A 200 13.67 14.92 -9.00
C ALA A 200 13.76 15.23 -10.50
N ASP A 201 13.87 16.49 -10.88
CA ASP A 201 14.01 16.94 -12.27
C ASP A 201 15.33 16.45 -12.89
N SER A 202 16.42 16.34 -12.12
CA SER A 202 17.68 15.77 -12.64
C SER A 202 17.59 14.28 -13.00
N TYR A 203 16.62 13.54 -12.46
CA TYR A 203 16.34 12.16 -12.88
C TYR A 203 15.39 12.08 -14.08
N ARG A 204 14.79 13.21 -14.47
CA ARG A 204 13.85 13.32 -15.60
C ARG A 204 14.52 13.76 -16.90
N GLU A 205 15.82 14.07 -16.85
CA GLU A 205 16.64 14.34 -18.04
C GLU A 205 16.25 13.37 -19.17
N PRO A 206 15.88 13.87 -20.37
CA PRO A 206 15.70 12.98 -21.50
C PRO A 206 17.01 12.20 -21.68
N GLU A 207 16.93 10.94 -22.09
CA GLU A 207 18.07 10.25 -22.67
C GLU A 207 18.52 10.98 -23.96
N HIS A 208 19.16 12.13 -23.76
CA HIS A 208 19.99 12.88 -24.69
C HIS A 208 21.32 13.18 -24.00
N VAL A 209 21.75 12.30 -23.09
CA VAL A 209 23.19 12.06 -22.97
C VAL A 209 23.53 11.21 -24.17
N GLU A 210 24.13 11.87 -25.17
CA GLU A 210 24.84 11.21 -26.23
C GLU A 210 25.48 9.93 -25.71
N THR A 211 25.22 8.81 -26.36
CA THR A 211 26.12 7.65 -26.38
C THR A 211 27.42 8.05 -27.10
N GLY A 212 28.07 9.12 -26.62
CA GLY A 212 29.17 9.84 -27.25
C GLY A 212 30.45 9.82 -26.42
N SER A 213 30.43 9.24 -25.20
CA SER A 213 31.66 8.91 -24.47
C SER A 213 31.50 7.57 -23.74
N LEU A 214 31.45 6.48 -24.50
CA LEU A 214 31.86 5.20 -23.95
C LEU A 214 33.33 5.34 -23.53
N ASP A 215 33.61 5.08 -22.25
CA ASP A 215 34.94 4.94 -21.68
C ASP A 215 35.78 4.01 -22.59
N PRO A 216 36.99 4.41 -23.03
CA PRO A 216 37.83 3.59 -23.91
C PRO A 216 38.06 2.15 -23.38
N GLU A 217 38.02 1.93 -22.06
CA GLU A 217 38.13 0.59 -21.48
C GLU A 217 36.93 -0.32 -21.82
N LEU A 218 35.71 0.21 -21.89
CA LEU A 218 34.52 -0.57 -22.24
C LEU A 218 34.52 -1.01 -23.71
N LYS A 219 35.00 -0.15 -24.61
CA LYS A 219 35.19 -0.51 -26.03
C LYS A 219 36.24 -1.61 -26.20
N GLN A 220 37.28 -1.60 -25.36
CA GLN A 220 38.31 -2.63 -25.40
C GLN A 220 37.76 -3.99 -24.94
N LEU A 221 36.88 -4.00 -23.93
CA LEU A 221 36.22 -5.23 -23.46
C LEU A 221 35.24 -5.81 -24.49
N GLU A 222 34.50 -4.98 -25.21
CA GLU A 222 33.60 -5.44 -26.30
C GLU A 222 34.38 -6.05 -27.47
N SER A 223 35.61 -5.56 -27.73
CA SER A 223 36.48 -6.12 -28.77
C SER A 223 37.13 -7.48 -28.43
N ILE A 224 37.00 -7.95 -27.18
CA ILE A 224 37.58 -9.21 -26.68
C ILE A 224 36.54 -10.34 -26.65
N LEU A 225 35.24 -10.03 -26.74
CA LEU A 225 34.13 -10.99 -26.85
C LEU A 225 33.87 -11.39 -28.31
#